data_AF-A0A849A122-F1
#
_entry.id   AF-A0A849A122-F1
#
_cell.length_a   1.000
_cell.length_b   1.000
_cell.length_c   1.000
_cell.angle_alpha   90.00
_cell.angle_beta   90.00
_cell.angle_gamma   90.00
#
_symmetry.space_group_name_H-M   'P 1'
#
loop_
_entity.id
_entity.type
_entity.pdbx_description
1 polymer ?
#
loop_
_entity_poly.entity_id
_entity_poly.type
_entity_poly.pdbx_seq_one_letter_code
_entity_poly.pdbx_strand_id
1 'polypeptide(L)'
;MRWESQRAGHRPGSGPESAKAPADPMLPGMPLLQGFQRSVRPPEFAGVTFHEVHAKSVLNKVPPRSAVPFRYTVNPYRGCSHACVYCFARNTHSYLDFDAGRDFDSQIVVKTNAAQVLRREVSKPGWQREHVAMGTNTDPYQRAEGRYALLPGIISALADSGTPFSILTKGTVLARDLPLLTEAAGQVPVGIGISLALLDPELQRGLEPGTPTPKARLQLISKIRDAGLPCGVFMAPLLPGLSDSAEQIEALARQLADAGATGISGISLHLRPGAREWFMAWLARRHPELVDRYTELYRGGSYLPKSYRSQVQARIAAARRTVGSTSFSNPLPDASASRPAARGVPGDASARFPDGSLPPPAARHTNSEPRQAGGSVAGEQLRLI
;
A
#
# COMPACT_ATOMS: atom_id res chain seq x y z
N MET A 1 13.38 7.25 3.09
CA MET A 1 13.68 6.57 1.82
C MET A 1 14.60 7.50 1.02
N ARG A 2 15.78 7.04 0.59
CA ARG A 2 16.66 7.84 -0.28
C ARG A 2 16.45 7.33 -1.70
N TRP A 3 16.00 8.22 -2.58
CA TRP A 3 15.61 7.96 -3.98
C TRP A 3 16.66 8.54 -4.94
N GLU A 4 17.93 8.21 -4.71
CA GLU A 4 19.05 8.78 -5.48
C GLU A 4 19.06 8.33 -6.95
N SER A 5 18.31 7.29 -7.33
CA SER A 5 18.19 6.81 -8.71
C SER A 5 17.34 7.69 -9.64
N GLN A 6 16.84 8.85 -9.17
CA GLN A 6 16.04 9.79 -9.98
C GLN A 6 16.60 11.23 -9.99
N ARG A 7 17.83 11.45 -9.51
CA ARG A 7 18.47 12.77 -9.63
C ARG A 7 19.09 12.92 -11.02
N ALA A 8 18.60 13.87 -11.81
CA ALA A 8 19.11 14.16 -13.14
C ALA A 8 20.54 14.72 -13.07
N GLY A 9 21.45 14.14 -13.86
CA GLY A 9 22.79 14.65 -14.10
C GLY A 9 22.76 15.78 -15.14
N HIS A 10 23.51 16.84 -14.86
CA HIS A 10 23.69 18.00 -15.73
C HIS A 10 24.75 17.72 -16.81
N ARG A 11 24.48 18.03 -18.09
CA ARG A 11 25.49 18.50 -19.06
C ARG A 11 24.87 19.11 -20.34
N PRO A 12 25.55 20.07 -21.00
CA PRO A 12 24.98 20.96 -22.02
C PRO A 12 25.36 20.56 -23.47
N GLY A 13 24.64 21.11 -24.46
CA GLY A 13 25.09 21.17 -25.85
C GLY A 13 23.97 21.14 -26.88
N SER A 14 23.80 22.24 -27.62
CA SER A 14 22.78 22.55 -28.64
C SER A 14 23.14 22.04 -30.05
N GLY A 15 22.10 21.79 -30.87
CA GLY A 15 22.16 21.55 -32.33
C GLY A 15 20.75 21.50 -32.95
N PRO A 16 20.53 21.93 -34.22
CA PRO A 16 19.30 22.61 -34.63
C PRO A 16 18.15 21.71 -35.14
N GLU A 17 16.97 22.32 -35.12
CA GLU A 17 15.62 21.79 -35.36
C GLU A 17 15.34 21.29 -36.79
N SER A 18 14.50 20.26 -36.89
CA SER A 18 13.58 20.07 -38.02
C SER A 18 12.14 20.00 -37.51
N ALA A 19 11.26 20.74 -38.18
CA ALA A 19 9.93 21.12 -37.74
C ALA A 19 8.96 19.93 -37.50
N LYS A 20 8.28 19.94 -36.35
CA LYS A 20 7.10 19.09 -36.06
C LYS A 20 5.92 19.95 -35.63
N ALA A 21 4.73 19.48 -35.98
CA ALA A 21 3.40 19.97 -35.64
C ALA A 21 3.25 20.47 -34.19
N PRO A 22 2.35 21.42 -33.90
CA PRO A 22 2.32 22.13 -32.63
C PRO A 22 2.16 21.16 -31.46
N ALA A 23 3.24 21.02 -30.69
CA ALA A 23 3.22 20.33 -29.41
C ALA A 23 2.33 21.11 -28.45
N ASP A 24 1.41 20.40 -27.79
CA ASP A 24 0.69 20.90 -26.61
C ASP A 24 1.75 21.48 -25.64
N PRO A 25 1.64 22.74 -25.19
CA PRO A 25 2.72 23.40 -24.45
C PRO A 25 3.12 22.52 -23.26
N MET A 26 4.37 22.04 -23.28
CA MET A 26 4.89 21.14 -22.25
C MET A 26 4.83 21.85 -20.91
N LEU A 27 4.07 21.29 -19.97
CA LEU A 27 4.02 21.80 -18.60
C LEU A 27 5.43 21.79 -18.00
N PRO A 28 5.81 22.80 -17.19
CA PRO A 28 7.04 22.77 -16.41
C PRO A 28 7.16 21.43 -15.65
N GLY A 29 8.35 20.79 -15.69
CA GLY A 29 8.61 19.48 -15.05
C GLY A 29 8.50 18.24 -15.96
N MET A 30 7.79 18.34 -17.09
CA MET A 30 7.64 17.23 -18.06
C MET A 30 8.94 16.71 -18.70
N PRO A 31 9.96 17.53 -18.98
CA PRO A 31 11.26 17.06 -19.48
C PRO A 31 12.05 16.15 -18.52
N LEU A 32 11.62 16.03 -17.26
CA LEU A 32 12.31 15.27 -16.20
C LEU A 32 11.77 13.85 -16.00
N LEU A 33 10.62 13.51 -16.61
CA LEU A 33 10.05 12.18 -16.50
C LEU A 33 10.81 11.20 -17.40
N GLN A 34 11.82 10.54 -16.84
CA GLN A 34 12.57 9.52 -17.57
C GLN A 34 11.63 8.43 -18.11
N GLY A 35 11.71 8.17 -19.41
CA GLY A 35 10.84 7.20 -20.08
C GLY A 35 9.45 7.74 -20.42
N PHE A 36 9.21 9.06 -20.33
CA PHE A 36 7.97 9.70 -20.75
C PHE A 36 7.55 9.29 -22.16
N GLN A 37 6.26 8.96 -22.30
CA GLN A 37 5.64 8.59 -23.56
C GLN A 37 4.67 9.67 -24.02
N ARG A 38 3.66 9.99 -23.19
CA ARG A 38 2.62 10.98 -23.50
C ARG A 38 1.85 11.40 -22.26
N SER A 39 1.11 12.50 -22.36
CA SER A 39 0.06 12.86 -21.39
C SER A 39 -1.31 12.59 -21.97
N VAL A 40 -2.23 12.14 -21.11
CA VAL A 40 -3.61 11.83 -21.46
C VAL A 40 -4.54 12.53 -20.47
N ARG A 41 -5.59 13.19 -20.97
CA ARG A 41 -6.64 13.83 -20.17
C ARG A 41 -7.99 13.20 -20.53
N PRO A 42 -8.31 12.01 -20.00
CA PRO A 42 -9.55 11.34 -20.38
C PRO A 42 -10.76 12.09 -19.80
N PRO A 43 -11.85 12.26 -20.57
CA PRO A 43 -13.05 12.96 -20.11
C PRO A 43 -13.64 12.40 -18.82
N GLU A 44 -13.54 11.09 -18.60
CA GLU A 44 -14.07 10.40 -17.42
C GLU A 44 -13.25 10.64 -16.12
N PHE A 45 -12.12 11.36 -16.24
CA PHE A 45 -11.26 11.80 -15.15
C PHE A 45 -11.07 13.32 -15.17
N ALA A 46 -12.18 14.06 -15.10
CA ALA A 46 -12.16 15.53 -15.09
C ALA A 46 -11.17 16.08 -14.05
N GLY A 47 -10.29 16.99 -14.50
CA GLY A 47 -9.27 17.62 -13.66
C GLY A 47 -8.02 16.77 -13.40
N VAL A 48 -7.89 15.58 -14.00
CA VAL A 48 -6.71 14.71 -13.87
C VAL A 48 -6.00 14.58 -15.21
N THR A 49 -4.68 14.71 -15.19
CA THR A 49 -3.78 14.39 -16.31
C THR A 49 -2.97 13.15 -15.93
N PHE A 50 -2.97 12.15 -16.82
CA PHE A 50 -2.12 10.97 -16.71
C PHE A 50 -0.85 11.15 -17.54
N HIS A 51 0.31 11.02 -16.92
CA HIS A 51 1.60 11.02 -17.62
C HIS A 51 2.08 9.58 -17.76
N GLU A 52 1.94 9.01 -18.96
CA GLU A 52 2.34 7.65 -19.26
C GLU A 52 3.87 7.59 -19.44
N VAL A 53 4.52 6.67 -18.73
CA VAL A 53 5.97 6.48 -18.75
C VAL A 53 6.32 4.99 -18.85
N HIS A 54 7.45 4.70 -19.49
CA HIS A 54 8.11 3.41 -19.41
C HIS A 54 9.15 3.40 -18.29
N ALA A 55 8.92 2.58 -17.27
CA ALA A 55 9.85 2.38 -16.18
C ALA A 55 10.97 1.42 -16.59
N LYS A 56 12.19 1.66 -16.09
CA LYS A 56 13.32 0.72 -16.19
C LYS A 56 13.30 -0.34 -15.09
N SER A 57 12.68 -0.02 -13.95
CA SER A 57 12.54 -0.88 -12.78
C SER A 57 11.24 -0.51 -12.04
N VAL A 58 10.59 -1.49 -11.42
CA VAL A 58 9.39 -1.27 -10.61
C VAL A 58 9.49 -1.85 -9.20
N LEU A 59 10.41 -2.79 -8.95
CA LEU A 59 10.77 -3.23 -7.60
C LEU A 59 11.60 -2.17 -6.88
N ASN A 60 11.08 -1.65 -5.78
CA ASN A 60 11.77 -0.66 -4.94
C ASN A 60 12.19 -1.31 -3.63
N LYS A 61 13.49 -1.34 -3.35
CA LYS A 61 14.03 -1.87 -2.11
C LYS A 61 13.81 -0.91 -0.95
N VAL A 62 13.19 -1.40 0.11
CA VAL A 62 12.98 -0.66 1.34
C VAL A 62 14.32 -0.52 2.10
N PRO A 63 14.69 0.69 2.57
CA PRO A 63 15.91 0.89 3.33
C PRO A 63 15.94 0.00 4.59
N PRO A 64 17.10 -0.59 4.96
CA PRO A 64 17.21 -1.48 6.12
C PRO A 64 16.73 -0.90 7.45
N ARG A 65 16.81 0.43 7.60
CA ARG A 65 16.36 1.17 8.78
C ARG A 65 14.83 1.37 8.89
N SER A 66 14.06 0.91 7.91
CA SER A 66 12.60 1.01 7.94
C SER A 66 12.03 -0.02 8.91
N ALA A 67 11.01 0.36 9.67
CA ALA A 67 10.33 -0.53 10.61
C ALA A 67 9.27 -1.44 9.94
N VAL A 68 9.05 -1.32 8.62
CA VAL A 68 8.07 -2.15 7.91
C VAL A 68 8.54 -3.61 7.79
N PRO A 69 7.61 -4.58 7.79
CA PRO A 69 7.95 -6.01 7.77
C PRO A 69 8.22 -6.56 6.36
N PHE A 70 8.53 -5.71 5.38
CA PHE A 70 8.77 -6.08 4.00
C PHE A 70 9.98 -5.37 3.40
N ARG A 71 10.63 -6.01 2.42
CA ARG A 71 11.88 -5.52 1.83
C ARG A 71 11.70 -4.91 0.46
N TYR A 72 10.61 -5.19 -0.25
CA TYR A 72 10.34 -4.64 -1.56
C TYR A 72 8.94 -4.07 -1.66
N THR A 73 8.78 -3.10 -2.55
CA THR A 73 7.49 -2.51 -2.89
C THR A 73 7.36 -2.31 -4.39
N VAL A 74 6.13 -2.36 -4.89
CA VAL A 74 5.80 -1.97 -6.26
C VAL A 74 4.78 -0.85 -6.21
N ASN A 75 5.06 0.23 -6.96
CA ASN A 75 4.16 1.37 -7.12
C ASN A 75 3.95 1.59 -8.62
N PRO A 76 2.83 1.11 -9.20
CA PRO A 76 2.54 1.27 -10.63
C PRO A 76 2.20 2.72 -10.99
N TYR A 77 1.72 3.47 -10.00
CA TYR A 77 1.39 4.89 -10.11
C TYR A 77 2.31 5.76 -9.25
N ARG A 78 2.33 7.05 -9.54
CA ARG A 78 2.82 8.09 -8.63
C ARG A 78 1.86 9.28 -8.69
N GLY A 79 1.52 9.80 -7.52
CA GLY A 79 0.31 10.61 -7.35
C GLY A 79 -0.89 9.71 -7.06
N CYS A 80 -1.91 10.27 -6.43
CA CYS A 80 -3.07 9.50 -6.03
C CYS A 80 -4.36 10.32 -6.13
N SER A 81 -5.26 9.92 -7.02
CA SER A 81 -6.56 10.56 -7.23
C SER A 81 -7.54 10.39 -6.06
N HIS A 82 -7.14 9.66 -5.00
CA HIS A 82 -7.87 9.64 -3.72
C HIS A 82 -7.84 11.00 -3.02
N ALA A 83 -6.84 11.83 -3.31
CA ALA A 83 -6.74 13.20 -2.82
C ALA A 83 -6.85 13.36 -1.30
N CYS A 84 -6.30 12.39 -0.55
CA CYS A 84 -6.31 12.45 0.91
C CYS A 84 -5.50 13.67 1.39
N VAL A 85 -6.16 14.60 2.08
CA VAL A 85 -5.59 15.86 2.55
C VAL A 85 -4.35 15.64 3.43
N TYR A 86 -4.35 14.55 4.20
CA TYR A 86 -3.27 14.17 5.12
C TYR A 86 -2.17 13.29 4.49
N CYS A 87 -2.22 13.02 3.18
CA CYS A 87 -1.37 12.00 2.56
C CYS A 87 0.13 12.33 2.67
N PHE A 88 0.89 11.51 3.38
CA PHE A 88 2.33 11.72 3.54
C PHE A 88 3.13 11.58 2.24
N ALA A 89 2.56 10.92 1.21
CA ALA A 89 3.23 10.69 -0.07
C ALA A 89 3.20 11.91 -0.99
N ARG A 90 2.44 12.96 -0.63
CA ARG A 90 2.37 14.24 -1.32
C ARG A 90 3.73 14.82 -1.69
N ASN A 91 4.67 14.79 -0.74
CA ASN A 91 6.02 15.30 -0.97
C ASN A 91 6.85 14.46 -1.95
N THR A 92 6.35 13.33 -2.47
CA THR A 92 7.04 12.63 -3.55
C THR A 92 6.86 13.31 -4.90
N HIS A 93 5.86 14.19 -5.08
CA HIS A 93 5.68 14.94 -6.32
C HIS A 93 6.72 16.05 -6.53
N SER A 94 7.28 16.60 -5.45
CA SER A 94 8.32 17.64 -5.54
C SER A 94 9.63 17.16 -6.17
N TYR A 95 9.88 15.85 -6.26
CA TYR A 95 11.04 15.33 -7.03
C TYR A 95 10.80 15.30 -8.54
N LEU A 96 9.60 15.66 -8.99
CA LEU A 96 9.23 15.79 -10.41
C LEU A 96 8.97 17.25 -10.78
N ASP A 97 9.37 18.19 -9.92
CA ASP A 97 9.04 19.62 -10.01
C ASP A 97 7.53 19.93 -10.02
N PHE A 98 6.72 19.00 -9.50
CA PHE A 98 5.29 19.20 -9.22
C PHE A 98 5.06 19.66 -7.78
N ASP A 99 3.94 20.34 -7.55
CA ASP A 99 3.54 20.75 -6.21
C ASP A 99 3.05 19.56 -5.34
N ALA A 100 3.29 19.61 -4.02
CA ALA A 100 2.88 18.54 -3.10
C ALA A 100 1.36 18.59 -2.75
N GLY A 101 0.68 19.66 -3.12
CA GLY A 101 -0.76 19.86 -2.98
C GLY A 101 -1.53 19.36 -4.19
N ARG A 102 -1.91 20.27 -5.10
CA ARG A 102 -2.88 20.00 -6.16
C ARG A 102 -2.33 19.05 -7.22
N ASP A 103 -1.06 19.16 -7.57
CA ASP A 103 -0.45 18.31 -8.59
C ASP A 103 -0.36 16.85 -8.13
N PHE A 104 -0.16 16.57 -6.85
CA PHE A 104 -0.20 15.19 -6.34
C PHE A 104 -1.54 14.48 -6.62
N ASP A 105 -2.62 15.25 -6.58
CA ASP A 105 -3.99 14.77 -6.74
C ASP A 105 -4.41 14.68 -8.22
N SER A 106 -3.77 15.48 -9.09
CA SER A 106 -4.20 15.72 -10.48
C SER A 106 -3.18 15.34 -11.57
N GLN A 107 -1.88 15.29 -11.27
CA GLN A 107 -0.81 14.91 -12.22
C GLN A 107 -0.33 13.50 -11.88
N ILE A 108 -0.96 12.47 -12.47
CA ILE A 108 -0.71 11.07 -12.10
C ILE A 108 0.26 10.43 -13.09
N VAL A 109 1.45 10.04 -12.63
CA VAL A 109 2.40 9.30 -13.46
C VAL A 109 2.04 7.82 -13.47
N VAL A 110 1.94 7.24 -14.66
CA VAL A 110 1.50 5.86 -14.88
C VAL A 110 2.61 5.07 -15.55
N LYS A 111 3.11 4.02 -14.87
CA LYS A 111 4.13 3.12 -15.42
C LYS A 111 3.46 2.05 -16.28
N THR A 112 3.20 2.35 -17.54
CA THR A 112 2.39 1.49 -18.42
C THR A 112 3.02 0.12 -18.69
N ASN A 113 4.35 0.01 -18.59
CA ASN A 113 5.08 -1.26 -18.74
C ASN A 113 5.35 -1.99 -17.42
N ALA A 114 4.69 -1.61 -16.31
CA ALA A 114 5.03 -2.11 -14.97
C ALA A 114 4.99 -3.63 -14.86
N ALA A 115 3.94 -4.29 -15.37
CA ALA A 115 3.82 -5.75 -15.33
C ALA A 115 4.97 -6.45 -16.08
N GLN A 116 5.33 -5.95 -17.26
CA GLN A 116 6.40 -6.51 -18.09
C GLN A 116 7.78 -6.36 -17.42
N VAL A 117 8.04 -5.19 -16.83
CA VAL A 117 9.28 -4.95 -16.08
C VAL A 117 9.32 -5.83 -14.84
N LEU A 118 8.24 -5.91 -14.07
CA LEU A 118 8.18 -6.73 -12.86
C LEU A 118 8.48 -8.19 -13.17
N ARG A 119 7.83 -8.76 -14.19
CA ARG A 119 8.04 -10.15 -14.62
C ARG A 119 9.52 -10.44 -14.91
N ARG A 120 10.22 -9.53 -15.58
CA ARG A 120 11.67 -9.63 -15.82
C ARG A 120 12.51 -9.51 -14.56
N GLU A 121 12.08 -8.69 -13.60
CA GLU A 121 12.84 -8.47 -12.36
C GLU A 121 12.73 -9.67 -11.42
N VAL A 122 11.55 -10.25 -11.26
CA VAL A 122 11.31 -11.42 -10.39
C VAL A 122 11.75 -12.75 -11.00
N SER A 123 11.98 -12.81 -12.32
CA SER A 123 12.52 -14.00 -12.99
C SER A 123 14.05 -14.09 -12.93
N LYS A 124 14.75 -13.11 -12.34
CA LYS A 124 16.21 -13.13 -12.24
C LYS A 124 16.66 -14.27 -11.31
N PRO A 125 17.74 -15.01 -11.63
CA PRO A 125 18.24 -16.10 -10.77
C PRO A 125 18.54 -15.72 -9.32
N GLY A 126 18.88 -14.45 -9.07
CA GLY A 126 19.16 -13.95 -7.72
C GLY A 126 17.92 -13.54 -6.91
N TRP A 127 16.71 -13.58 -7.48
CA TRP A 127 15.50 -13.17 -6.77
C TRP A 127 15.12 -14.19 -5.69
N GLN A 128 15.11 -13.73 -4.43
CA GLN A 128 14.88 -14.59 -3.26
C GLN A 128 13.40 -14.73 -2.90
N ARG A 129 12.48 -14.30 -3.78
CA ARG A 129 11.02 -14.32 -3.53
C ARG A 129 10.66 -13.62 -2.21
N GLU A 130 11.33 -12.51 -1.93
CA GLU A 130 11.03 -11.69 -0.75
C GLU A 130 9.64 -11.04 -0.90
N HIS A 131 8.97 -10.83 0.23
CA HIS A 131 7.64 -10.20 0.25
C HIS A 131 7.65 -8.82 -0.43
N VAL A 132 6.79 -8.67 -1.44
CA VAL A 132 6.53 -7.43 -2.16
C VAL A 132 5.23 -6.78 -1.67
N ALA A 133 5.30 -5.56 -1.13
CA ALA A 133 4.13 -4.79 -0.70
C ALA A 133 3.68 -3.76 -1.74
N MET A 134 2.37 -3.64 -1.93
CA MET A 134 1.71 -2.61 -2.71
C MET A 134 0.85 -1.74 -1.80
N GLY A 135 0.62 -0.47 -2.16
CA GLY A 135 -0.14 0.45 -1.30
C GLY A 135 0.70 1.26 -0.32
N THR A 136 2.01 1.36 -0.54
CA THR A 136 2.94 1.99 0.42
C THR A 136 3.18 3.47 0.18
N ASN A 137 3.02 3.96 -1.06
CA ASN A 137 3.23 5.37 -1.42
C ASN A 137 2.09 5.92 -2.29
N THR A 138 1.57 5.10 -3.19
CA THR A 138 0.33 5.34 -3.92
C THR A 138 -0.67 4.25 -3.58
N ASP A 139 -1.95 4.52 -3.80
CA ASP A 139 -2.94 3.45 -3.80
C ASP A 139 -2.91 2.67 -5.14
N PRO A 140 -2.79 1.34 -5.12
CA PRO A 140 -2.78 0.52 -6.33
C PRO A 140 -4.15 0.45 -7.01
N TYR A 141 -5.24 0.61 -6.26
CA TYR A 141 -6.62 0.52 -6.74
C TYR A 141 -7.35 1.87 -6.70
N GLN A 142 -6.61 2.98 -6.80
CA GLN A 142 -7.20 4.28 -7.11
C GLN A 142 -7.98 4.24 -8.43
N ARG A 143 -8.83 5.25 -8.69
CA ARG A 143 -9.69 5.28 -9.88
C ARG A 143 -8.94 5.04 -11.20
N ALA A 144 -7.69 5.49 -11.30
CA ALA A 144 -6.83 5.26 -12.47
C ALA A 144 -6.72 3.77 -12.86
N GLU A 145 -6.73 2.87 -11.88
CA GLU A 145 -6.66 1.43 -12.09
C GLU A 145 -7.89 0.87 -12.83
N GLY A 146 -9.04 1.55 -12.73
CA GLY A 146 -10.22 1.21 -13.54
C GLY A 146 -10.00 1.40 -15.04
N ARG A 147 -9.09 2.31 -15.43
CA ARG A 147 -8.73 2.60 -16.83
C ARG A 147 -7.53 1.78 -17.29
N TYR A 148 -6.46 1.77 -16.49
CA TYR A 148 -5.18 1.22 -16.92
C TYR A 148 -5.03 -0.29 -16.68
N ALA A 149 -5.78 -0.84 -15.73
CA ALA A 149 -5.79 -2.28 -15.44
C ALA A 149 -4.37 -2.88 -15.29
N LEU A 150 -3.47 -2.22 -14.55
CA LEU A 150 -2.08 -2.67 -14.38
C LEU A 150 -1.95 -3.77 -13.34
N LEU A 151 -2.88 -3.83 -12.37
CA LEU A 151 -2.81 -4.76 -11.26
C LEU A 151 -2.93 -6.23 -11.68
N PRO A 152 -3.80 -6.63 -12.62
CA PRO A 152 -3.86 -8.01 -13.08
C PRO A 152 -2.50 -8.55 -13.54
N GLY A 153 -1.79 -7.81 -14.40
CA GLY A 153 -0.47 -8.22 -14.87
C GLY A 153 0.61 -8.23 -13.77
N ILE A 154 0.50 -7.33 -12.78
CA ILE A 154 1.41 -7.29 -11.62
C ILE A 154 1.16 -8.48 -10.69
N ILE A 155 -0.10 -8.80 -10.42
CA ILE A 155 -0.50 -9.94 -9.57
C ILE A 155 -0.01 -11.24 -10.21
N SER A 156 -0.28 -11.46 -11.49
CA SER A 156 0.22 -12.65 -12.19
C SER A 156 1.74 -12.72 -12.18
N ALA A 157 2.46 -11.62 -12.44
CA ALA A 157 3.93 -11.64 -12.39
C ALA A 157 4.49 -12.06 -11.02
N LEU A 158 3.85 -11.64 -9.92
CA LEU A 158 4.24 -12.03 -8.57
C LEU A 158 3.88 -13.49 -8.27
N ALA A 159 2.64 -13.91 -8.58
CA ALA A 159 2.18 -15.28 -8.36
C ALA A 159 3.00 -16.30 -9.19
N ASP A 160 3.15 -16.08 -10.50
CA ASP A 160 3.89 -16.96 -11.43
C ASP A 160 5.35 -17.17 -11.01
N SER A 161 5.95 -16.20 -10.30
CA SER A 161 7.34 -16.28 -9.82
C SER A 161 7.50 -16.92 -8.44
N GLY A 162 6.39 -17.26 -7.78
CA GLY A 162 6.38 -17.75 -6.40
C GLY A 162 6.61 -16.63 -5.37
N THR A 163 6.39 -15.36 -5.74
CA THR A 163 6.67 -14.21 -4.89
C THR A 163 5.47 -13.87 -4.01
N PRO A 164 5.58 -13.96 -2.67
CA PRO A 164 4.51 -13.55 -1.76
C PRO A 164 4.30 -12.03 -1.83
N PHE A 165 3.05 -11.59 -1.73
CA PHE A 165 2.73 -10.17 -1.82
C PHE A 165 1.63 -9.72 -0.86
N SER A 166 1.57 -8.42 -0.61
CA SER A 166 0.42 -7.80 0.04
C SER A 166 -0.06 -6.55 -0.66
N ILE A 167 -1.34 -6.26 -0.50
CA ILE A 167 -1.99 -5.08 -1.05
C ILE A 167 -2.60 -4.30 0.10
N LEU A 168 -2.29 -3.01 0.21
CA LEU A 168 -3.02 -2.06 1.05
C LEU A 168 -3.77 -1.06 0.15
N THR A 169 -5.07 -0.89 0.36
CA THR A 169 -5.86 0.04 -0.46
C THR A 169 -7.02 0.70 0.29
N LYS A 170 -7.49 1.84 -0.24
CA LYS A 170 -8.78 2.47 0.05
C LYS A 170 -9.79 2.28 -1.09
N GLY A 171 -9.35 1.80 -2.26
CA GLY A 171 -10.11 1.75 -3.50
C GLY A 171 -10.92 0.47 -3.67
N THR A 172 -12.16 0.61 -4.13
CA THR A 172 -13.10 -0.50 -4.37
C THR A 172 -12.89 -1.20 -5.72
N VAL A 173 -12.00 -0.67 -6.58
CA VAL A 173 -11.61 -1.32 -7.84
C VAL A 173 -11.02 -2.71 -7.58
N LEU A 174 -10.44 -2.94 -6.40
CA LEU A 174 -9.96 -4.26 -5.96
C LEU A 174 -11.00 -5.37 -6.15
N ALA A 175 -12.29 -5.07 -5.98
CA ALA A 175 -13.36 -6.06 -6.15
C ALA A 175 -13.37 -6.73 -7.54
N ARG A 176 -12.91 -6.03 -8.58
CA ARG A 176 -12.76 -6.56 -9.94
C ARG A 176 -11.79 -7.75 -9.99
N ASP A 177 -10.72 -7.67 -9.20
CA ASP A 177 -9.59 -8.60 -9.28
C ASP A 177 -9.65 -9.68 -8.20
N LEU A 178 -10.75 -9.79 -7.44
CA LEU A 178 -10.93 -10.84 -6.43
C LEU A 178 -10.78 -12.26 -6.99
N PRO A 179 -11.35 -12.63 -8.15
CA PRO A 179 -11.13 -13.98 -8.71
C PRO A 179 -9.64 -14.28 -8.94
N LEU A 180 -8.89 -13.31 -9.48
CA LEU A 180 -7.45 -13.43 -9.70
C LEU A 180 -6.66 -13.51 -8.39
N LEU A 181 -7.06 -12.73 -7.38
CA LEU A 181 -6.43 -12.77 -6.06
C LEU A 181 -6.68 -14.10 -5.34
N THR A 182 -7.86 -14.70 -5.51
CA THR A 182 -8.18 -16.05 -5.01
C THR A 182 -7.30 -17.11 -5.69
N GLU A 183 -7.13 -17.03 -7.02
CA GLU A 183 -6.22 -17.92 -7.75
C GLU A 183 -4.77 -17.74 -7.28
N ALA A 184 -4.29 -16.50 -7.19
CA ALA A 184 -2.94 -16.19 -6.72
C ALA A 184 -2.68 -16.68 -5.29
N ALA A 185 -3.68 -16.58 -4.39
CA ALA A 185 -3.59 -17.08 -3.03
C ALA A 185 -3.44 -18.61 -2.94
N GLY A 186 -3.85 -19.35 -3.98
CA GLY A 186 -3.59 -20.79 -4.11
C GLY A 186 -2.14 -21.12 -4.50
N GLN A 187 -1.38 -20.14 -5.00
CA GLN A 187 0.00 -20.32 -5.48
C GLN A 187 1.04 -19.73 -4.51
N VAL A 188 0.76 -18.54 -3.97
CA VAL A 188 1.66 -17.79 -3.11
C VAL A 188 0.92 -17.21 -1.91
N PRO A 189 1.61 -16.99 -0.77
CA PRO A 189 1.06 -16.21 0.33
C PRO A 189 0.61 -14.80 -0.12
N VAL A 190 -0.67 -14.47 0.11
CA VAL A 190 -1.27 -13.17 -0.18
C VAL A 190 -1.83 -12.53 1.09
N GLY A 191 -1.52 -11.25 1.32
CA GLY A 191 -2.13 -10.42 2.36
C GLY A 191 -2.96 -9.28 1.77
N ILE A 192 -4.15 -9.03 2.32
CA ILE A 192 -5.02 -7.94 1.88
C ILE A 192 -5.35 -7.02 3.06
N GLY A 193 -5.02 -5.75 2.87
CA GLY A 193 -5.20 -4.67 3.80
C GLY A 193 -6.16 -3.62 3.26
N ILE A 194 -7.18 -3.25 4.05
CA ILE A 194 -8.04 -2.10 3.74
C ILE A 194 -7.75 -0.97 4.72
N SER A 195 -7.61 0.26 4.21
CA SER A 195 -7.55 1.45 5.06
C SER A 195 -8.95 2.05 5.23
N LEU A 196 -9.47 1.99 6.46
CA LEU A 196 -10.75 2.57 6.83
C LEU A 196 -10.67 3.08 8.27
N ALA A 197 -10.67 4.40 8.43
CA ALA A 197 -10.56 5.08 9.73
C ALA A 197 -11.75 6.01 10.04
N LEU A 198 -12.60 6.28 9.04
CA LEU A 198 -13.67 7.26 9.10
C LEU A 198 -14.98 6.55 8.79
N LEU A 199 -15.95 6.62 9.71
CA LEU A 199 -17.32 6.16 9.48
C LEU A 199 -18.24 7.31 9.01
N ASP A 200 -17.97 8.52 9.49
CA ASP A 200 -18.71 9.72 9.09
C ASP A 200 -18.45 10.06 7.61
N PRO A 201 -19.47 9.98 6.74
CA PRO A 201 -19.34 10.33 5.33
C PRO A 201 -18.97 11.79 5.07
N GLU A 202 -19.36 12.71 5.95
CA GLU A 202 -19.05 14.13 5.78
C GLU A 202 -17.57 14.41 6.06
N LEU A 203 -17.06 13.94 7.20
CA LEU A 203 -15.64 14.00 7.52
C LEU A 203 -14.80 13.27 6.47
N GLN A 204 -15.25 12.10 5.99
CA GLN A 204 -14.58 11.37 4.91
C GLN A 204 -14.54 12.17 3.60
N ARG A 205 -15.65 12.77 3.15
CA ARG A 205 -15.65 13.63 1.96
C ARG A 205 -14.72 14.84 2.11
N GLY A 206 -14.61 15.38 3.33
CA GLY A 206 -13.70 16.49 3.62
C GLY A 206 -12.21 16.09 3.57
N LEU A 207 -11.86 14.91 4.07
CA LEU A 207 -10.46 14.47 4.22
C LEU A 207 -9.95 13.60 3.07
N GLU A 208 -10.81 12.81 2.46
CA GLU A 208 -10.50 11.80 1.45
C GLU A 208 -11.48 11.87 0.25
N PRO A 209 -11.67 13.04 -0.39
CA PRO A 209 -12.75 13.27 -1.36
C PRO A 209 -12.75 12.31 -2.55
N GLY A 210 -11.58 11.78 -2.93
CA GLY A 210 -11.46 10.84 -4.05
C GLY A 210 -11.61 9.37 -3.65
N THR A 211 -11.72 9.04 -2.34
CA THR A 211 -11.88 7.64 -1.89
C THR A 211 -13.35 7.22 -1.90
N PRO A 212 -13.63 5.91 -2.07
CA PRO A 212 -14.95 5.36 -1.83
C PRO A 212 -15.46 5.64 -0.42
N THR A 213 -16.78 5.76 -0.30
CA THR A 213 -17.45 6.04 0.98
C THR A 213 -17.11 4.96 2.02
N PRO A 214 -17.25 5.26 3.33
CA PRO A 214 -17.06 4.27 4.39
C PRO A 214 -17.90 3.01 4.16
N LYS A 215 -19.18 3.17 3.78
CA LYS A 215 -20.08 2.07 3.45
C LYS A 215 -19.56 1.20 2.30
N ALA A 216 -19.06 1.82 1.22
CA ALA A 216 -18.51 1.07 0.09
C ALA A 216 -17.24 0.29 0.47
N ARG A 217 -16.40 0.84 1.36
CA ARG A 217 -15.23 0.13 1.90
C ARG A 217 -15.61 -1.02 2.83
N LEU A 218 -16.65 -0.89 3.64
CA LEU A 218 -17.20 -2.00 4.44
C LEU A 218 -17.71 -3.12 3.52
N GLN A 219 -18.45 -2.78 2.47
CA GLN A 219 -18.90 -3.76 1.47
C GLN A 219 -17.74 -4.45 0.75
N LEU A 220 -16.64 -3.74 0.47
CA LEU A 220 -15.43 -4.34 -0.08
C LEU A 220 -14.83 -5.36 0.88
N ILE A 221 -14.77 -5.06 2.17
CA ILE A 221 -14.30 -6.01 3.19
C ILE A 221 -15.15 -7.27 3.13
N SER A 222 -16.49 -7.16 3.16
CA SER A 222 -17.37 -8.33 3.04
C SER A 222 -17.10 -9.13 1.77
N LYS A 223 -16.97 -8.48 0.61
CA LYS A 223 -16.65 -9.17 -0.67
C LYS A 223 -15.31 -9.91 -0.63
N ILE A 224 -14.28 -9.33 -0.01
CA ILE A 224 -12.98 -10.01 0.15
C ILE A 224 -13.16 -11.29 0.98
N ARG A 225 -13.98 -11.22 2.04
CA ARG A 225 -14.24 -12.36 2.94
C ARG A 225 -15.12 -13.42 2.29
N ASP A 226 -16.13 -13.03 1.53
CA ASP A 226 -16.96 -13.93 0.73
C ASP A 226 -16.14 -14.70 -0.32
N ALA A 227 -15.06 -14.09 -0.83
CA ALA A 227 -14.10 -14.73 -1.72
C ALA A 227 -13.09 -15.67 -1.01
N GLY A 228 -13.23 -15.86 0.32
CA GLY A 228 -12.36 -16.72 1.13
C GLY A 228 -11.00 -16.10 1.49
N LEU A 229 -10.75 -14.84 1.14
CA LEU A 229 -9.45 -14.18 1.34
C LEU A 229 -9.39 -13.46 2.70
N PRO A 230 -8.25 -13.45 3.40
CA PRO A 230 -8.10 -12.70 4.64
C PRO A 230 -8.15 -11.19 4.37
N CYS A 231 -8.65 -10.40 5.33
CA CYS A 231 -8.79 -8.95 5.17
C CYS A 231 -8.48 -8.21 6.47
N GLY A 232 -7.22 -7.81 6.63
CA GLY A 232 -6.82 -6.96 7.76
C GLY A 232 -7.21 -5.50 7.50
N VAL A 233 -7.63 -4.77 8.54
CA VAL A 233 -8.04 -3.37 8.40
C VAL A 233 -7.15 -2.44 9.22
N PHE A 234 -6.66 -1.41 8.55
CA PHE A 234 -5.94 -0.30 9.16
C PHE A 234 -6.90 0.87 9.41
N MET A 235 -7.17 1.14 10.67
CA MET A 235 -7.74 2.39 11.17
C MET A 235 -6.66 3.47 11.12
N ALA A 236 -6.34 3.92 9.89
CA ALA A 236 -5.22 4.83 9.64
C ALA A 236 -5.55 5.90 8.59
N PRO A 237 -5.34 7.19 8.91
CA PRO A 237 -4.97 7.73 10.23
C PRO A 237 -6.18 7.92 11.15
N LEU A 238 -6.00 7.74 12.46
CA LEU A 238 -6.91 8.27 13.48
C LEU A 238 -6.53 9.73 13.79
N LEU A 239 -7.51 10.63 13.75
CA LEU A 239 -7.33 12.09 13.81
C LEU A 239 -7.73 12.65 15.18
N PRO A 240 -6.81 13.35 15.90
CA PRO A 240 -7.09 13.96 17.21
C PRO A 240 -8.35 14.82 17.25
N GLY A 241 -9.34 14.42 18.05
CA GLY A 241 -10.59 15.16 18.22
C GLY A 241 -11.58 15.07 17.06
N LEU A 242 -11.25 14.32 15.99
CA LEU A 242 -12.12 14.14 14.83
C LEU A 242 -12.57 12.69 14.66
N SER A 243 -11.68 11.72 14.90
CA SER A 243 -11.99 10.30 14.67
C SER A 243 -11.35 9.35 15.67
N ASP A 244 -10.82 9.85 16.80
CA ASP A 244 -10.00 9.07 17.73
C ASP A 244 -10.60 8.93 19.14
N SER A 245 -11.86 9.33 19.34
CA SER A 245 -12.58 9.06 20.60
C SER A 245 -12.79 7.55 20.81
N ALA A 246 -13.03 7.14 22.06
CA ALA A 246 -13.23 5.72 22.37
C ALA A 246 -14.49 5.19 21.67
N GLU A 247 -15.56 5.98 21.67
CA GLU A 247 -16.86 5.68 21.09
C GLU A 247 -16.76 5.52 19.57
N GLN A 248 -16.04 6.42 18.89
CA GLN A 248 -15.83 6.32 17.44
C GLN A 248 -14.98 5.11 17.05
N ILE A 249 -13.89 4.84 17.79
CA ILE A 249 -13.03 3.69 17.53
C ILE A 249 -13.80 2.38 17.78
N GLU A 250 -14.61 2.32 18.82
CA GLU A 250 -15.44 1.16 19.12
C GLU A 250 -16.52 0.94 18.07
N ALA A 251 -17.24 1.99 17.66
CA ALA A 251 -18.25 1.91 16.61
C ALA A 251 -17.65 1.43 15.28
N LEU A 252 -16.45 1.92 14.93
CA LEU A 252 -15.71 1.45 13.76
C LEU A 252 -15.32 -0.02 13.93
N ALA A 253 -14.76 -0.42 15.06
CA ALA A 253 -14.37 -1.81 15.30
C ALA A 253 -15.56 -2.79 15.16
N ARG A 254 -16.75 -2.43 15.66
CA ARG A 254 -17.98 -3.22 15.49
C ARG A 254 -18.33 -3.39 14.02
N GLN A 255 -18.43 -2.30 13.25
CA GLN A 255 -18.75 -2.38 11.83
C GLN A 255 -17.71 -3.16 11.01
N LEU A 256 -16.43 -3.06 11.39
CA LEU A 256 -15.36 -3.83 10.74
C LEU A 256 -15.49 -5.33 11.02
N ALA A 257 -15.87 -5.72 12.24
CA ALA A 257 -16.15 -7.11 12.57
C ALA A 257 -17.41 -7.62 11.87
N ASP A 258 -18.49 -6.82 11.84
CA ASP A 258 -19.71 -7.17 11.12
C ASP A 258 -19.45 -7.38 9.62
N ALA A 259 -18.52 -6.60 9.04
CA ALA A 259 -18.07 -6.77 7.66
C ALA A 259 -17.16 -7.99 7.45
N GLY A 260 -16.70 -8.64 8.52
CA GLY A 260 -15.88 -9.85 8.48
C GLY A 260 -14.37 -9.63 8.47
N ALA A 261 -13.87 -8.45 8.84
CA ALA A 261 -12.42 -8.18 8.91
C ALA A 261 -11.71 -9.27 9.74
N THR A 262 -10.51 -9.69 9.30
CA THR A 262 -9.74 -10.73 10.01
C THR A 262 -8.87 -10.17 11.14
N GLY A 263 -8.72 -8.85 11.20
CA GLY A 263 -7.98 -8.17 12.25
C GLY A 263 -8.00 -6.67 12.05
N ILE A 264 -7.85 -5.93 13.15
CA ILE A 264 -7.78 -4.47 13.14
C ILE A 264 -6.53 -3.96 13.85
N SER A 265 -5.97 -2.89 13.30
CA SER A 265 -4.96 -2.07 13.96
C SER A 265 -5.12 -0.62 13.52
N GLY A 266 -4.43 0.30 14.17
CA GLY A 266 -4.51 1.71 13.80
C GLY A 266 -3.23 2.46 14.13
N ILE A 267 -3.08 3.59 13.45
CA ILE A 267 -2.04 4.58 13.75
C ILE A 267 -2.67 5.97 13.77
N SER A 268 -2.17 6.81 14.64
CA SER A 268 -2.55 8.21 14.63
C SER A 268 -1.96 8.95 13.43
N LEU A 269 -2.57 10.09 13.10
CA LEU A 269 -2.12 10.97 12.03
C LEU A 269 -0.63 11.35 12.16
N HIS A 270 0.08 11.22 11.04
CA HIS A 270 1.44 11.71 10.87
C HIS A 270 1.45 12.93 9.94
N LEU A 271 1.81 14.10 10.47
CA LEU A 271 1.88 15.34 9.68
C LEU A 271 3.32 15.59 9.21
N ARG A 272 3.70 14.92 8.12
CA ARG A 272 4.99 15.16 7.45
C ARG A 272 4.97 16.47 6.67
N PRO A 273 6.14 17.12 6.46
CA PRO A 273 6.26 18.23 5.52
C PRO A 273 5.65 17.88 4.15
N GLY A 274 4.96 18.83 3.54
CA GLY A 274 4.15 18.67 2.33
C GLY A 274 2.70 18.25 2.61
N ALA A 275 2.47 17.38 3.59
CA ALA A 275 1.11 17.02 4.03
C ALA A 275 0.60 17.94 5.15
N ARG A 276 1.50 18.41 6.03
CA ARG A 276 1.15 19.25 7.18
C ARG A 276 0.49 20.56 6.74
N GLU A 277 1.08 21.24 5.78
CA GLU A 277 0.63 22.54 5.29
C GLU A 277 -0.79 22.42 4.69
N TRP A 278 -1.00 21.37 3.90
CA TRP A 278 -2.30 21.09 3.29
C TRP A 278 -3.36 20.72 4.32
N PHE A 279 -2.99 19.88 5.29
CA PHE A 279 -3.87 19.48 6.37
C PHE A 279 -4.24 20.63 7.30
N MET A 280 -3.27 21.45 7.73
CA MET A 280 -3.54 22.60 8.61
C MET A 280 -4.40 23.66 7.91
N ALA A 281 -4.20 23.88 6.60
CA ALA A 281 -5.05 24.77 5.83
C ALA A 281 -6.49 24.25 5.71
N TRP A 282 -6.68 22.93 5.55
CA TRP A 282 -7.99 22.31 5.60
C TRP A 282 -8.62 22.44 6.99
N LEU A 283 -7.84 22.15 8.04
CA LEU A 283 -8.28 22.21 9.43
C LEU A 283 -8.76 23.61 9.80
N ALA A 284 -8.00 24.65 9.46
CA ALA A 284 -8.38 26.05 9.72
C ALA A 284 -9.69 26.47 9.05
N ARG A 285 -10.03 25.88 7.90
CA ARG A 285 -11.29 26.18 7.19
C ARG A 285 -12.48 25.39 7.70
N ARG A 286 -12.28 24.17 8.20
CA ARG A 286 -13.37 23.22 8.52
C ARG A 286 -13.56 22.99 10.00
N HIS A 287 -12.49 23.09 10.77
CA HIS A 287 -12.43 22.87 12.21
C HIS A 287 -11.49 23.90 12.86
N PRO A 288 -11.79 25.22 12.74
CA PRO A 288 -10.95 26.28 13.30
C PRO A 288 -10.70 26.10 14.80
N GLU A 289 -11.67 25.53 15.53
CA GLU A 289 -11.58 25.21 16.96
C GLU A 289 -10.49 24.20 17.32
N LEU A 290 -10.00 23.42 16.36
CA LEU A 290 -8.96 22.41 16.58
C LEU A 290 -7.55 22.90 16.21
N VAL A 291 -7.41 24.08 15.59
CA VAL A 291 -6.12 24.55 15.06
C VAL A 291 -5.05 24.67 16.14
N ASP A 292 -5.38 25.29 17.28
CA ASP A 292 -4.42 25.48 18.38
C ASP A 292 -3.99 24.14 18.98
N ARG A 293 -4.95 23.22 19.16
CA ARG A 293 -4.68 21.86 19.64
C ARG A 293 -3.74 21.12 18.70
N TYR A 294 -3.95 21.18 17.39
CA TYR A 294 -3.07 20.53 16.42
C TYR A 294 -1.70 21.20 16.36
N THR A 295 -1.64 22.53 16.47
CA THR A 295 -0.37 23.27 16.51
C THR A 295 0.49 22.82 17.67
N GLU A 296 -0.10 22.68 18.87
CA GLU A 296 0.61 22.17 20.05
C GLU A 296 1.00 20.69 19.90
N LEU A 297 0.06 19.83 19.50
CA LEU A 297 0.30 18.39 19.34
C LEU A 297 1.42 18.06 18.35
N TYR A 298 1.61 18.88 17.31
CA TYR A 298 2.62 18.70 16.28
C TYR A 298 3.78 19.70 16.37
N ARG A 299 3.98 20.39 17.51
CA ARG A 299 5.13 21.30 17.69
C ARG A 299 6.47 20.56 17.63
N GLY A 300 6.49 19.31 18.12
CA GLY A 300 7.69 18.46 18.19
C GLY A 300 8.04 17.71 16.90
N GLY A 301 7.31 17.94 15.80
CA GLY A 301 7.56 17.32 14.50
C GLY A 301 6.35 16.58 13.94
N SER A 302 6.59 15.56 13.11
CA SER A 302 5.53 14.90 12.33
C SER A 302 4.69 13.87 13.10
N TYR A 303 5.10 13.50 14.31
CA TYR A 303 4.46 12.46 15.10
C TYR A 303 3.81 13.06 16.34
N LEU A 304 2.65 12.53 16.72
CA LEU A 304 2.05 12.86 18.01
C LEU A 304 2.93 12.40 19.18
N PRO A 305 2.83 13.07 20.35
CA PRO A 305 3.52 12.66 21.56
C PRO A 305 3.29 11.18 21.88
N LYS A 306 4.30 10.52 22.45
CA LYS A 306 4.23 9.09 22.80
C LYS A 306 3.02 8.78 23.70
N SER A 307 2.74 9.66 24.66
CA SER A 307 1.57 9.55 25.55
C SER A 307 0.25 9.51 24.77
N TYR A 308 0.08 10.42 23.79
CA TYR A 308 -1.12 10.47 22.95
C TYR A 308 -1.28 9.19 22.14
N ARG A 309 -0.20 8.73 21.49
CA ARG A 309 -0.23 7.48 20.71
C ARG A 309 -0.56 6.28 21.59
N SER A 310 0.01 6.19 22.79
CA SER A 310 -0.32 5.13 23.76
C SER A 310 -1.80 5.13 24.14
N GLN A 311 -2.42 6.30 24.32
CA GLN A 311 -3.85 6.41 24.60
C GLN A 311 -4.70 5.91 23.43
N VAL A 312 -4.36 6.30 22.20
CA VAL A 312 -5.05 5.81 20.99
C VAL A 312 -4.91 4.29 20.86
N GLN A 313 -3.71 3.73 21.08
CA GLN A 313 -3.51 2.27 21.06
C GLN A 313 -4.31 1.57 22.18
N ALA A 314 -4.42 2.17 23.36
CA ALA A 314 -5.24 1.63 24.44
C ALA A 314 -6.73 1.58 24.07
N ARG A 315 -7.25 2.62 23.39
CA ARG A 315 -8.63 2.65 22.87
C ARG A 315 -8.86 1.56 21.82
N ILE A 316 -7.93 1.38 20.87
CA ILE A 316 -8.00 0.30 19.88
C ILE A 316 -7.99 -1.07 20.57
N ALA A 317 -7.12 -1.27 21.56
CA ALA A 317 -7.05 -2.52 22.31
C ALA A 317 -8.34 -2.79 23.11
N ALA A 318 -8.96 -1.75 23.66
CA ALA A 318 -10.26 -1.86 24.33
C ALA A 318 -11.37 -2.25 23.34
N ALA A 319 -11.47 -1.56 22.20
CA ALA A 319 -12.44 -1.86 21.15
C ALA A 319 -12.32 -3.31 20.64
N ARG A 320 -11.08 -3.81 20.47
CA ARG A 320 -10.84 -5.22 20.12
C ARG A 320 -11.38 -6.20 21.15
N ARG A 321 -11.29 -5.86 22.45
CA ARG A 321 -11.86 -6.70 23.53
C ARG A 321 -13.39 -6.66 23.51
N THR A 322 -13.98 -5.47 23.30
CA THR A 322 -15.44 -5.32 23.28
C THR A 322 -16.10 -6.12 22.15
N VAL A 323 -15.46 -6.16 20.98
CA VAL A 323 -15.98 -6.87 19.80
C VAL A 323 -15.77 -8.39 19.89
N GLY A 324 -14.93 -8.87 20.82
CA GLY A 324 -14.62 -10.29 21.01
C GLY A 324 -13.49 -10.80 20.09
N SER A 325 -12.66 -11.70 20.62
CA SER A 325 -11.52 -12.29 19.88
C SER A 325 -11.94 -13.22 18.74
N THR A 326 -13.13 -13.82 18.82
CA THR A 326 -13.69 -14.71 17.80
C THR A 326 -14.17 -13.97 16.55
N SER A 327 -14.52 -12.69 16.69
CA SER A 327 -14.99 -11.81 15.61
C SER A 327 -13.89 -11.45 14.61
N PHE A 328 -12.62 -11.59 15.01
CA PHE A 328 -11.44 -11.44 14.15
C PHE A 328 -10.76 -12.80 13.98
N SER A 329 -11.44 -13.77 13.38
CA SER A 329 -10.91 -15.10 13.11
C SER A 329 -10.50 -15.25 11.64
N ASN A 330 -9.39 -15.93 11.40
CA ASN A 330 -8.94 -16.31 10.07
C ASN A 330 -9.36 -17.76 9.81
N PRO A 331 -10.25 -18.05 8.84
CA PRO A 331 -10.75 -19.40 8.56
C PRO A 331 -9.78 -20.28 7.76
N LEU A 332 -8.60 -19.78 7.37
CA LEU A 332 -7.60 -20.61 6.68
C LEU A 332 -7.05 -21.70 7.63
N PRO A 333 -6.90 -22.96 7.17
CA PRO A 333 -6.54 -24.07 8.05
C PRO A 333 -5.12 -23.92 8.60
N ASP A 334 -5.01 -24.13 9.91
CA ASP A 334 -3.81 -24.32 10.73
C ASP A 334 -2.75 -23.18 10.75
N ALA A 335 -2.99 -22.21 11.62
CA ALA A 335 -1.95 -21.31 12.15
C ALA A 335 -1.89 -21.41 13.68
N SER A 336 -1.88 -22.64 14.22
CA SER A 336 -1.79 -22.92 15.66
C SER A 336 -0.41 -22.59 16.28
N ALA A 337 0.56 -22.12 15.50
CA ALA A 337 1.79 -21.55 16.05
C ALA A 337 1.57 -20.09 16.47
N SER A 338 1.81 -19.80 17.75
CA SER A 338 1.83 -18.44 18.31
C SER A 338 2.70 -17.50 17.46
N ARG A 339 2.05 -16.70 16.61
CA ARG A 339 2.71 -15.75 15.71
C ARG A 339 3.30 -14.59 16.52
N PRO A 340 4.60 -14.28 16.42
CA PRO A 340 5.04 -12.94 16.76
C PRO A 340 4.47 -12.00 15.69
N ALA A 341 3.38 -11.30 16.03
CA ALA A 341 2.81 -10.27 15.17
C ALA A 341 3.93 -9.31 14.71
N ALA A 342 4.00 -9.04 13.40
CA ALA A 342 4.94 -8.06 12.87
C ALA A 342 4.70 -6.71 13.56
N ARG A 343 5.56 -6.36 14.52
CA ARG A 343 5.52 -5.11 15.27
C ARG A 343 6.18 -4.02 14.44
N GLY A 344 5.69 -2.78 14.56
CA GLY A 344 6.29 -1.62 13.92
C GLY A 344 5.56 -1.21 12.64
N VAL A 345 4.49 -0.43 12.78
CA VAL A 345 4.02 0.40 11.66
C VAL A 345 4.95 1.63 11.60
N PRO A 346 5.33 2.15 10.41
CA PRO A 346 6.23 3.30 10.33
C PRO A 346 5.76 4.48 11.17
N GLY A 347 6.56 4.88 12.17
CA GLY A 347 6.23 5.97 13.09
C GLY A 347 5.60 5.51 14.42
N ASP A 348 5.14 4.28 14.52
CA ASP A 348 4.56 3.72 15.74
C ASP A 348 5.01 2.27 15.97
N ALA A 349 6.04 2.12 16.81
CA ALA A 349 6.58 0.82 17.22
C ALA A 349 5.59 -0.01 18.07
N SER A 350 4.57 0.63 18.64
CA SER A 350 3.55 -0.04 19.44
C SER A 350 2.39 -0.57 18.58
N ALA A 351 2.20 -0.01 17.39
CA ALA A 351 1.23 -0.51 16.42
C ALA A 351 1.71 -1.81 15.76
N ARG A 352 0.74 -2.64 15.37
CA ARG A 352 0.96 -3.93 14.71
C ARG A 352 0.27 -3.92 13.35
N PHE A 353 0.74 -4.74 12.42
CA PHE A 353 -0.03 -5.03 11.22
C PHE A 353 -1.27 -5.87 11.62
N PRO A 354 -2.46 -5.55 11.07
CA PRO A 354 -3.67 -6.31 11.35
C PRO A 354 -3.58 -7.70 10.71
N ASP A 355 -4.11 -8.71 11.41
CA ASP A 355 -4.12 -10.08 10.90
C ASP A 355 -4.84 -10.15 9.55
N GLY A 356 -4.21 -10.83 8.59
CA GLY A 356 -4.66 -10.94 7.20
C GLY A 356 -4.11 -9.89 6.24
N SER A 357 -3.50 -8.80 6.72
CA SER A 357 -2.94 -7.76 5.85
C SER A 357 -1.54 -8.04 5.29
N LEU A 358 -0.86 -9.03 5.86
CA LEU A 358 0.45 -9.48 5.41
C LEU A 358 0.33 -10.94 4.97
N PRO A 359 1.14 -11.37 3.98
CA PRO A 359 1.24 -12.77 3.65
C PRO A 359 1.61 -13.57 4.90
N PRO A 360 1.05 -14.76 5.11
CA PRO A 360 1.58 -15.67 6.12
C PRO A 360 3.07 -15.92 5.85
N PRO A 361 3.90 -16.08 6.90
CA PRO A 361 5.28 -16.49 6.71
C PRO A 361 5.28 -17.80 5.90
N ALA A 362 6.20 -17.91 4.94
CA ALA A 362 6.37 -19.15 4.20
C ALA A 362 6.53 -20.29 5.20
N ALA A 363 5.77 -21.37 5.04
CA ALA A 363 5.99 -22.58 5.81
C ALA A 363 7.47 -22.93 5.65
N ARG A 364 8.20 -23.02 6.78
CA ARG A 364 9.57 -23.53 6.71
C ARG A 364 9.43 -24.91 6.11
N HIS A 365 9.99 -25.13 4.92
CA HIS A 365 10.24 -26.47 4.45
C HIS A 365 11.09 -27.12 5.56
N THR A 366 10.46 -27.93 6.39
CA THR A 366 11.21 -28.88 7.19
C THR A 366 11.89 -29.74 6.15
N ASN A 367 13.21 -29.58 6.01
CA ASN A 367 14.03 -30.53 5.28
C ASN A 367 13.72 -31.90 5.90
N SER A 368 12.83 -32.66 5.27
CA SER A 368 12.76 -34.09 5.48
C SER A 368 14.15 -34.59 5.11
N GLU A 369 14.80 -35.21 6.08
CA GLU A 369 16.13 -35.80 5.97
C GLU A 369 16.29 -36.60 4.67
N PRO A 370 17.51 -36.67 4.09
CA PRO A 370 17.75 -37.48 2.92
C PRO A 370 17.46 -38.94 3.30
N ARG A 371 16.53 -39.57 2.59
CA ARG A 371 16.39 -41.04 2.59
C ARG A 371 17.76 -41.62 2.29
N GLN A 372 18.36 -42.28 3.28
CA GLN A 372 19.55 -43.08 3.09
C GLN A 372 19.26 -44.15 2.04
N ALA A 373 19.87 -44.01 0.86
CA ALA A 373 20.05 -45.11 -0.06
C ALA A 373 21.19 -45.97 0.50
N GLY A 374 20.84 -47.11 1.09
CA GLY A 374 21.80 -48.01 1.75
C GLY A 374 21.23 -49.42 1.92
N GLY A 375 20.68 -49.99 0.84
CA GLY A 375 20.30 -51.40 0.76
C GLY A 375 21.34 -52.15 -0.04
N SER A 376 22.25 -52.81 0.67
CA SER A 376 23.21 -53.80 0.14
C SER A 376 22.46 -54.93 -0.57
N VAL A 377 22.81 -55.19 -1.83
CA VAL A 377 22.51 -56.47 -2.50
C VAL A 377 23.86 -57.11 -2.81
N ALA A 378 24.12 -58.21 -2.12
CA ALA A 378 25.22 -59.11 -2.38
C ALA A 378 25.05 -59.72 -3.79
N GLY A 379 26.07 -59.54 -4.63
CA GLY A 379 26.18 -60.13 -5.96
C GLY A 379 27.53 -60.80 -6.08
N GLU A 380 27.48 -62.12 -6.01
CA GLU A 380 28.53 -63.12 -6.02
C GLU A 380 29.37 -63.07 -7.31
N GLN A 381 30.70 -62.96 -7.18
CA GLN A 381 31.65 -63.23 -8.27
C GLN A 381 31.82 -64.74 -8.40
N LEU A 382 31.60 -65.30 -9.60
CA LEU A 382 32.32 -66.51 -10.01
C LEU A 382 32.30 -66.73 -11.55
N ARG A 383 33.54 -66.91 -12.06
CA ARG A 383 34.01 -67.55 -13.32
C ARG A 383 34.15 -66.61 -14.55
N LEU A 384 35.37 -66.29 -14.98
CA LEU A 384 36.26 -67.11 -15.84
C LEU A 384 35.48 -67.51 -17.10
N ILE A 385 35.58 -66.78 -18.22
CA ILE A 385 36.69 -66.72 -19.20
C ILE A 385 36.49 -65.45 -20.04
#